data_AF-A0A2D7HZ08-F1
#
_entry.id   AF-A0A2D7HZ08-F1
#
_cell.length_a   1.000
_cell.length_b   1.000
_cell.length_c   1.000
_cell.angle_alpha   90.00
_cell.angle_beta   90.00
_cell.angle_gamma   90.00
#
_symmetry.space_group_name_H-M   'P 1'
#
loop_
_entity.id
_entity.type
_entity.pdbx_description
1 polymer ?
#
loop_
_entity_poly.entity_id
_entity_poly.type
_entity_poly.pdbx_seq_one_letter_code
_entity_poly.pdbx_strand_id
1 'polypeptide(L)'
;MVFWRKRTKSVEREAPAVSSEEMQQGADQILSELRRRGVEAPLSPSLLKGLVGRLERVSRESRASVLDGIALTFELQDRTRLQMLRNLREIEEVEQMMNSFSGELSKLDEVMEVLSAYVKRLHESGRSRENQLLH
;
A
#
# COMPACT_ATOMS: atom_id res chain seq x y z
N MET A 1 -18.25 -64.54 1.09
CA MET A 1 -18.49 -63.36 0.22
C MET A 1 -19.98 -63.02 0.27
N VAL A 2 -20.42 -62.04 1.06
CA VAL A 2 -21.57 -61.15 0.78
C VAL A 2 -21.40 -59.92 1.67
N PHE A 3 -21.19 -58.77 1.03
CA PHE A 3 -21.01 -57.44 1.63
C PHE A 3 -22.37 -56.82 1.91
N TRP A 4 -22.77 -56.62 3.17
CA TRP A 4 -23.88 -55.73 3.51
C TRP A 4 -23.35 -54.32 3.79
N ARG A 5 -23.29 -53.52 2.73
CA ARG A 5 -22.91 -52.11 2.76
C ARG A 5 -24.09 -51.29 3.30
N LYS A 6 -24.14 -51.05 4.61
CA LYS A 6 -25.02 -50.02 5.20
C LYS A 6 -24.56 -48.65 4.69
N ARG A 7 -25.25 -48.09 3.70
CA ARG A 7 -25.21 -46.65 3.40
C ARG A 7 -25.86 -45.92 4.58
N THR A 8 -25.06 -45.39 5.49
CA THR A 8 -25.50 -44.29 6.32
C THR A 8 -25.70 -43.09 5.40
N LYS A 9 -26.96 -42.68 5.22
CA LYS A 9 -27.33 -41.44 4.56
C LYS A 9 -26.61 -40.30 5.29
N SER A 10 -25.64 -39.67 4.64
CA SER A 10 -25.15 -38.37 5.06
C SER A 10 -26.35 -37.44 5.09
N VAL A 11 -26.77 -37.04 6.28
CA VAL A 11 -27.73 -35.97 6.46
C VAL A 11 -27.00 -34.70 6.04
N GLU A 12 -27.10 -34.35 4.76
CA GLU A 12 -26.92 -32.99 4.30
C GLU A 12 -27.91 -32.13 5.08
N ARG A 13 -27.42 -31.49 6.15
CA ARG A 13 -28.07 -30.30 6.68
C ARG A 13 -27.90 -29.23 5.61
N GLU A 14 -28.84 -29.19 4.67
CA GLU A 14 -29.07 -28.00 3.86
C GLU A 14 -29.22 -26.83 4.83
N ALA A 15 -28.23 -25.94 4.83
CA ALA A 15 -28.36 -24.67 5.50
C ALA A 15 -29.59 -23.97 4.89
N PRO A 16 -30.50 -23.39 5.70
CA PRO A 16 -31.65 -22.67 5.15
C PRO A 16 -31.12 -21.62 4.16
N ALA A 17 -31.65 -21.65 2.94
CA ALA A 17 -31.35 -20.63 1.94
C ALA A 17 -31.91 -19.31 2.48
N VAL A 18 -31.07 -18.51 3.13
CA VAL A 18 -31.41 -17.15 3.54
C VAL A 18 -31.88 -16.42 2.30
N SER A 19 -33.10 -15.90 2.33
CA SER A 19 -33.67 -15.21 1.18
C SER A 19 -32.79 -14.01 0.82
N SER A 20 -32.74 -13.65 -0.46
CA SER A 20 -31.95 -12.49 -0.90
C SER A 20 -32.37 -11.21 -0.17
N GLU A 21 -33.62 -11.13 0.28
CA GLU A 21 -34.18 -10.01 1.04
C GLU A 21 -33.69 -9.98 2.50
N GLU A 22 -33.71 -11.11 3.21
CA GLU A 22 -33.17 -11.21 4.58
C GLU A 22 -31.67 -10.91 4.60
N MET A 23 -30.94 -11.38 3.58
CA MET A 23 -29.52 -11.12 3.45
C MET A 23 -29.23 -9.63 3.25
N GLN A 24 -30.06 -8.96 2.44
CA GLN A 24 -29.95 -7.53 2.20
C GLN A 24 -30.29 -6.73 3.46
N GLN A 25 -31.34 -7.12 4.20
CA GLN A 25 -31.69 -6.48 5.47
C GLN A 25 -30.59 -6.64 6.52
N GLY A 26 -29.98 -7.82 6.63
CA GLY A 26 -28.86 -8.06 7.53
C GLY A 26 -27.63 -7.21 7.16
N ALA A 27 -27.35 -7.10 5.86
CA ALA A 27 -26.29 -6.26 5.32
C ALA A 27 -26.51 -4.78 5.65
N ASP A 28 -27.72 -4.26 5.44
CA ASP A 28 -28.07 -2.86 5.71
C ASP A 28 -27.99 -2.55 7.21
N GLN A 29 -28.41 -3.48 8.07
CA GLN A 29 -28.27 -3.33 9.52
C GLN A 29 -26.80 -3.25 9.93
N ILE A 30 -25.93 -4.15 9.44
CA ILE A 30 -24.50 -4.13 9.74
C ILE A 30 -23.86 -2.83 9.28
N LEU A 31 -24.17 -2.37 8.07
CA LEU A 31 -23.67 -1.09 7.56
C LEU A 31 -24.12 0.08 8.45
N SER A 32 -25.37 0.09 8.90
CA SER A 32 -25.86 1.12 9.82
C SER A 32 -25.12 1.08 11.16
N GLU A 33 -24.85 -0.11 11.71
CA GLU A 33 -24.14 -0.28 12.98
C GLU A 33 -22.67 0.12 12.89
N LEU A 34 -22.01 -0.15 11.76
CA LEU A 34 -20.64 0.24 11.49
C LEU A 34 -20.51 1.74 11.23
N ARG A 35 -21.46 2.36 10.51
CA ARG A 35 -21.52 3.82 10.36
C ARG A 35 -21.68 4.54 11.70
N ARG A 36 -22.53 4.02 12.59
CA ARG A 36 -22.67 4.56 13.96
C ARG A 36 -21.37 4.46 14.78
N ARG A 37 -20.45 3.57 14.38
CA ARG A 37 -19.12 3.40 14.98
C ARG A 37 -18.03 4.17 14.21
N GLY A 38 -18.39 5.02 13.26
CA GLY A 38 -17.46 5.85 12.50
C GLY A 38 -16.84 5.19 11.27
N VAL A 39 -17.29 3.99 10.87
CA VAL A 39 -16.83 3.34 9.64
C VAL A 39 -17.64 3.87 8.47
N GLU A 40 -17.08 4.81 7.71
CA GLU A 40 -17.71 5.37 6.50
C GLU A 40 -17.30 4.64 5.21
N ALA A 41 -16.27 3.79 5.29
CA ALA A 41 -15.70 3.12 4.14
C ALA A 41 -16.69 2.15 3.47
N PRO A 42 -16.74 2.12 2.12
CA PRO A 42 -17.55 1.15 1.41
C PRO A 42 -16.98 -0.26 1.62
N LEU A 43 -17.67 -1.07 2.43
CA LEU A 43 -17.38 -2.49 2.54
C LEU A 43 -17.73 -3.18 1.23
N SER A 44 -16.86 -4.11 0.79
CA SER A 44 -17.18 -4.88 -0.42
C SER A 44 -18.44 -5.74 -0.18
N PRO A 45 -19.28 -5.93 -1.22
CA PRO A 45 -20.49 -6.75 -1.08
C PRO A 45 -20.20 -8.19 -0.62
N SER A 46 -19.06 -8.75 -1.03
CA SER A 46 -18.61 -10.09 -0.62
C SER A 46 -18.23 -10.17 0.85
N LEU A 47 -17.56 -9.14 1.38
CA LEU A 47 -17.21 -9.05 2.79
C LEU A 47 -18.46 -8.89 3.64
N LEU A 48 -19.38 -8.02 3.23
CA LEU A 48 -20.64 -7.80 3.92
C LEU A 48 -21.49 -9.09 3.96
N LYS A 49 -21.58 -9.80 2.83
CA LYS A 49 -22.23 -11.11 2.75
C LYS A 49 -21.59 -12.13 3.69
N GLY A 50 -20.26 -12.18 3.75
CA GLY A 50 -19.53 -13.04 4.67
C GLY A 50 -19.77 -12.67 6.15
N LEU A 51 -19.90 -11.38 6.46
CA LEU A 51 -20.16 -10.88 7.81
C LEU A 51 -21.56 -11.24 8.28
N VAL A 52 -22.60 -11.05 7.46
CA VAL A 52 -23.99 -11.43 7.81
C VAL A 52 -24.05 -12.90 8.26
N GLY A 53 -23.58 -13.82 7.42
CA GLY A 53 -23.64 -15.25 7.72
C GLY A 53 -22.76 -15.70 8.91
N ARG A 54 -21.74 -14.92 9.27
CA ARG A 54 -20.93 -15.17 10.48
C ARG A 54 -21.58 -14.60 11.73
N LEU A 55 -22.15 -13.40 11.67
CA LEU A 55 -22.77 -12.73 12.80
C LEU A 55 -24.11 -13.37 13.20
N GLU A 56 -24.81 -14.03 12.28
CA GLU A 56 -26.00 -14.85 12.60
C GLU A 56 -25.70 -16.04 13.53
N ARG A 57 -24.44 -16.51 13.55
CA ARG A 57 -24.02 -17.67 14.35
C ARG A 57 -23.48 -17.29 15.72
N VAL A 58 -23.42 -15.99 16.01
CA VAL A 58 -22.73 -15.43 17.17
C VAL A 58 -23.76 -14.80 18.11
N SER A 59 -23.51 -14.85 19.43
CA SER A 59 -24.39 -14.21 20.41
C SER A 59 -24.45 -12.70 20.19
N ARG A 60 -25.53 -12.06 20.68
CA ARG A 60 -25.72 -10.61 20.53
C ARG A 60 -24.58 -9.79 21.16
N GLU A 61 -24.08 -10.22 22.30
CA GLU A 61 -22.96 -9.58 23.00
C GLU A 61 -21.67 -9.68 22.18
N SER A 62 -21.36 -10.88 21.67
CA SER A 62 -20.18 -11.10 20.84
C SER A 62 -20.27 -10.40 19.48
N ARG A 63 -21.48 -10.20 18.94
CA ARG A 63 -21.69 -9.41 17.71
C ARG A 63 -21.26 -7.96 17.91
N ALA A 64 -21.62 -7.34 19.03
CA ALA A 64 -21.19 -5.96 19.32
C ALA A 64 -19.66 -5.85 19.35
N SER A 65 -18.99 -6.75 20.08
CA SER A 65 -17.52 -6.77 20.15
C SER A 65 -16.85 -6.99 18.79
N VAL A 66 -17.43 -7.83 17.92
CA VAL A 66 -16.92 -8.03 16.56
C VAL A 66 -17.04 -6.75 15.73
N LEU A 67 -18.18 -6.05 15.82
CA LEU A 67 -18.37 -4.79 15.09
C LEU A 67 -17.48 -3.67 15.63
N ASP A 68 -17.25 -3.62 16.94
CA ASP A 68 -16.30 -2.69 17.56
C ASP A 68 -14.86 -3.00 17.11
N GLY A 69 -14.49 -4.28 17.05
CA GLY A 69 -13.20 -4.71 16.52
C GLY A 69 -13.01 -4.34 15.05
N ILE A 70 -14.04 -4.54 14.21
CA ILE A 70 -14.03 -4.09 12.82
C ILE A 70 -13.81 -2.58 12.75
N ALA A 71 -14.56 -1.80 13.53
CA ALA A 71 -14.39 -0.34 13.55
C ALA A 71 -12.97 0.08 13.92
N LEU A 72 -12.38 -0.53 14.95
CA LEU A 72 -10.99 -0.29 15.34
C LEU A 72 -9.99 -0.61 14.21
N THR A 73 -10.21 -1.72 13.49
CA THR A 73 -9.32 -2.09 12.37
C THR A 73 -9.40 -1.11 11.22
N PHE A 74 -10.58 -0.57 10.91
CA PHE A 74 -10.75 0.47 9.90
C PHE A 74 -10.06 1.76 10.29
N GLU A 75 -10.22 2.20 11.54
CA GLU A 75 -9.53 3.38 12.05
C GLU A 75 -8.00 3.22 11.98
N LEU A 76 -7.48 2.06 12.39
CA LEU A 76 -6.06 1.76 12.29
C LEU A 76 -5.58 1.79 10.84
N GLN A 77 -6.32 1.16 9.93
CA GLN A 77 -6.00 1.13 8.51
C GLN A 77 -5.95 2.54 7.91
N ASP A 78 -6.91 3.41 8.24
CA ASP A 78 -6.93 4.80 7.76
C ASP A 78 -5.73 5.60 8.28
N ARG A 79 -5.39 5.46 9.56
CA ARG A 79 -4.19 6.09 10.14
C ARG A 79 -2.91 5.61 9.45
N THR A 80 -2.77 4.31 9.25
CA THR A 80 -1.62 3.72 8.55
C THR A 80 -1.55 4.21 7.10
N ARG A 81 -2.68 4.28 6.39
CA ARG A 81 -2.74 4.80 5.02
C ARG A 81 -2.28 6.25 4.93
N LEU A 82 -2.75 7.11 5.84
CA LEU A 82 -2.32 8.50 5.91
C LEU A 82 -0.83 8.64 6.23
N GLN A 83 -0.28 7.77 7.08
CA GLN A 83 1.14 7.74 7.35
C GLN A 83 1.96 7.30 6.13
N MET A 84 1.54 6.26 5.42
CA MET A 84 2.20 5.83 4.17
C MET A 84 2.22 6.94 3.12
N LEU A 85 1.10 7.67 2.95
CA LEU A 85 1.04 8.79 2.01
C LEU A 85 2.02 9.91 2.36
N ARG A 86 2.22 10.19 3.65
CA ARG A 86 3.23 11.16 4.10
C ARG A 86 4.64 10.67 3.79
N ASN A 87 4.94 9.43 4.12
CA ASN A 87 6.26 8.84 3.86
C ASN A 87 6.59 8.83 2.36
N LEU A 88 5.61 8.54 1.50
CA LEU A 88 5.83 8.58 0.05
C LEU A 88 6.20 9.98 -0.43
N ARG A 89 5.52 11.01 0.09
CA ARG A 89 5.88 12.40 -0.20
C ARG A 89 7.29 12.75 0.29
N GLU A 90 7.67 12.31 1.48
CA GLU A 90 9.02 12.53 2.01
C GLU A 90 10.08 11.86 1.13
N ILE A 91 9.79 10.66 0.59
CA ILE A 91 10.69 9.99 -0.36
C ILE A 91 10.81 10.78 -1.67
N GLU A 92 9.70 11.29 -2.21
CA GLU A 92 9.71 12.13 -3.41
C GLU A 92 10.55 13.41 -3.20
N GLU A 93 10.44 14.05 -2.03
CA GLU A 93 11.26 15.22 -1.68
C GLU A 93 12.76 14.87 -1.62
N VAL A 94 13.11 13.71 -1.05
CA VAL A 94 14.49 13.22 -1.02
C VAL A 94 15.00 12.94 -2.44
N GLU A 95 14.18 12.31 -3.29
CA GLU A 95 14.54 12.05 -4.69
C GLU A 95 14.80 13.36 -5.45
N GLN A 96 13.94 14.35 -5.27
CA GLN A 96 14.12 15.67 -5.87
C GLN A 96 15.43 16.33 -5.41
N MET A 97 15.75 16.23 -4.11
CA MET A 97 17.00 16.76 -3.57
C MET A 97 18.22 16.05 -4.15
N MET A 98 18.19 14.71 -4.24
CA MET A 98 19.26 13.92 -4.86
C MET A 98 19.46 14.27 -6.34
N ASN A 99 18.38 14.49 -7.08
CA ASN A 99 18.46 14.93 -8.48
C ASN A 99 19.10 16.32 -8.61
N SER A 100 18.79 17.26 -7.70
CA SER A 100 19.46 18.55 -7.65
C SER A 100 20.96 18.42 -7.36
N PHE A 101 21.33 17.62 -6.36
CA PHE A 101 22.73 17.35 -6.02
C PHE A 101 23.48 16.72 -7.19
N SER A 102 22.88 15.75 -7.88
CA SER A 102 23.47 15.15 -9.08
C SER A 102 23.73 16.18 -10.18
N GLY A 103 22.78 17.11 -10.40
CA GLY A 103 22.98 18.23 -11.31
C GLY A 103 24.12 19.17 -10.90
N GLU A 104 24.27 19.45 -9.61
CA GLU A 104 25.40 20.25 -9.09
C GLU A 104 26.74 19.53 -9.25
N LEU A 105 26.80 18.22 -9.00
CA LEU A 105 28.01 17.42 -9.22
C LEU A 105 28.41 17.41 -10.70
N SER A 106 27.45 17.35 -11.62
CA SER A 106 27.72 17.44 -13.05
C SER A 106 28.32 18.80 -13.44
N LYS A 107 27.92 19.89 -12.78
CA LYS A 107 28.55 21.21 -12.99
C LYS A 107 29.99 21.23 -12.48
N LEU A 108 30.27 20.57 -11.35
CA LEU A 108 31.65 20.45 -10.85
C LEU A 108 32.53 19.67 -11.84
N ASP A 109 31.99 18.64 -12.48
CA ASP A 109 32.70 17.88 -13.52
C ASP A 109 33.06 18.77 -14.72
N GLU A 110 32.13 19.60 -15.20
CA GLU A 110 32.38 20.57 -16.27
C GLU A 110 33.49 21.57 -15.90
N VAL A 111 33.49 22.08 -14.66
CA VAL A 111 34.55 22.97 -14.16
C VAL A 111 35.91 22.26 -14.16
N MET A 112 35.96 21.00 -13.74
CA MET A 112 37.19 20.20 -13.72
C MET A 112 37.72 19.94 -15.14
N GLU A 113 36.84 19.74 -16.12
CA GLU A 113 37.21 19.61 -17.52
C GLU A 113 37.85 20.91 -18.06
N VAL A 114 37.25 22.07 -17.78
CA VAL A 114 37.78 23.38 -18.17
C VAL A 114 39.14 23.64 -17.53
N LEU A 115 39.31 23.35 -16.24
CA LEU A 115 40.59 23.50 -15.55
C LEU A 115 41.67 22.59 -16.15
N SER A 116 41.31 21.35 -16.49
CA SER A 116 42.24 20.40 -17.12
C SER A 116 42.68 20.88 -18.51
N ALA A 117 41.75 21.40 -19.32
CA ALA A 117 42.06 22.00 -20.61
C ALA A 117 42.96 23.24 -20.47
N TYR A 118 42.71 24.08 -19.47
CA TYR A 118 43.54 25.26 -19.19
C TYR A 118 44.97 24.88 -18.80
N VAL A 119 45.14 23.90 -17.90
CA VAL A 119 46.46 23.39 -17.50
C VAL A 119 47.21 22.81 -18.70
N LYS A 120 46.53 22.04 -19.55
CA LYS A 120 47.11 21.48 -20.77
C LYS A 120 47.61 22.58 -21.71
N ARG A 121 46.80 23.62 -21.94
CA ARG A 121 47.15 24.77 -22.78
C ARG A 121 48.33 25.56 -22.23
N LEU A 122 48.40 25.76 -20.91
CA LEU A 122 49.55 26.39 -20.26
C LEU A 122 50.84 25.58 -20.50
N HIS A 123 50.76 24.26 -20.38
CA HIS A 123 51.92 23.40 -20.56
C HIS A 123 52.42 23.37 -22.02
N GLU A 124 51.50 23.41 -22.99
CA GLU A 124 51.81 23.51 -24.42
C GLU A 124 52.41 24.89 -24.77
N SER A 125 51.85 25.97 -24.19
CA SER A 125 52.35 27.34 -24.39
C SER A 125 53.76 27.53 -23.82
N GLY A 126 54.07 26.92 -22.68
CA GLY A 126 55.40 26.92 -22.08
C GLY A 126 56.45 26.23 -22.96
N ARG A 127 56.13 25.02 -23.45
CA ARG A 127 57.00 24.27 -24.38
C ARG A 127 57.22 25.00 -25.72
N SER A 128 56.19 25.65 -26.25
CA SER A 128 56.28 26.42 -27.50
C SER A 128 57.20 27.64 -27.36
N ARG A 129 57.17 28.33 -26.20
CA ARG A 129 58.08 29.44 -25.88
C ARG A 129 59.53 28.99 -25.72
N GLU A 130 59.75 27.83 -25.11
CA GLU A 130 61.09 27.26 -24.92
C GLU A 130 61.73 26.89 -26.26
N ASN A 131 60.95 26.34 -27.20
CA ASN A 131 61.41 26.06 -28.57
C ASN A 131 61.66 27.33 -29.41
N GLN A 132 61.04 28.47 -29.09
CA GLN A 132 61.30 29.76 -29.75
C GLN A 132 62.57 30.46 -29.24
N LEU A 133 63.06 30.12 -28.04
CA LEU A 133 64.29 30.69 -27.47
C LEU A 133 65.55 29.89 -27.85
N LEU A 134 65.39 28.69 -28.39
CA LEU A 134 66.47 27.79 -28.83
C LEU A 134 66.81 27.92 -30.33
N HIS A 135 66.15 28.83 -31.05
CA HIS A 135 66.42 29.20 -32.45
C HIS A 135 66.84 30.66 -32.55
#